data_AF-A0A915YE38-F1
#
_entry.id   AF-A0A915YE38-F1
#
_cell.length_a   1.000
_cell.length_b   1.000
_cell.length_c   1.000
_cell.angle_alpha   90.00
_cell.angle_beta   90.00
_cell.angle_gamma   90.00
#
_symmetry.space_group_name_H-M   'P 1'
#
loop_
_entity.id
_entity.type
_entity.pdbx_description
1 polymer ?
#
loop_
_entity_poly.entity_id
_entity_poly.type
_entity_poly.pdbx_seq_one_letter_code
_entity_poly.pdbx_strand_id
1 'polypeptide(L)'
;MRIIDSTLFSPFYIFIKASDLSDSEVLNLLGIKKFELLNKYQKHPKNWQKKRTLFITECKNWIHIMDFMDYNLWHNPQLRINLELISKKYDIFYCSTGDDDYSYDFTYLKEGILKRKLIVEYPNYKGPIIKENIGKRLLGESEKIVLKDERKEVLSIAKAIGINLNHEESKIRQYLYEL
;
A
#
# COMPACT_ATOMS: atom_id res chain seq x y z
N MET A 1 -14.70 -2.60 -1.30
CA MET A 1 -13.76 -2.20 -0.23
C MET A 1 -14.52 -1.59 0.93
N ARG A 2 -14.05 -1.74 2.17
CA ARG A 2 -14.75 -1.28 3.38
C ARG A 2 -13.78 -0.63 4.35
N ILE A 3 -14.26 0.31 5.15
CA ILE A 3 -13.50 0.87 6.28
C ILE A 3 -13.72 -0.05 7.49
N ILE A 4 -12.63 -0.45 8.15
CA ILE A 4 -12.61 -1.24 9.39
C ILE A 4 -11.71 -0.47 10.36
N ASP A 5 -12.21 -0.13 11.54
CA ASP A 5 -11.48 0.65 12.56
C ASP A 5 -10.85 1.93 11.97
N SER A 6 -11.69 2.69 11.25
CA SER A 6 -11.31 3.88 10.47
C SER A 6 -10.29 3.68 9.35
N THR A 7 -9.81 2.46 9.10
CA THR A 7 -8.84 2.17 8.03
C THR A 7 -9.55 1.54 6.84
N LEU A 8 -9.33 2.07 5.64
CA LEU A 8 -9.83 1.47 4.40
C LEU A 8 -9.08 0.17 4.15
N PHE A 9 -9.78 -0.96 4.24
CA PHE A 9 -9.19 -2.28 4.12
C PHE A 9 -8.75 -2.57 2.69
N SER A 10 -7.45 -2.78 2.49
CA SER A 10 -6.83 -3.30 1.28
C SER A 10 -5.74 -4.31 1.67
N PRO A 11 -5.41 -5.26 0.79
CA PRO A 11 -4.23 -6.09 1.00
C PRO A 11 -2.91 -5.42 0.60
N PHE A 12 -2.96 -4.30 -0.14
CA PHE A 12 -1.77 -3.61 -0.61
C PHE A 12 -1.92 -2.09 -0.46
N TYR A 13 -0.98 -1.48 0.25
CA TYR A 13 -0.93 -0.05 0.48
C TYR A 13 0.37 0.54 -0.06
N ILE A 14 0.26 1.73 -0.65
CA ILE A 14 1.38 2.63 -0.93
C ILE A 14 1.06 3.96 -0.24
N PHE A 15 2.02 4.47 0.51
CA PHE A 15 1.95 5.74 1.17
C PHE A 15 3.08 6.62 0.66
N ILE A 16 2.74 7.80 0.17
CA ILE A 16 3.68 8.80 -0.34
C ILE A 16 3.57 10.04 0.52
N LYS A 17 4.67 10.47 1.14
CA LYS A 17 4.69 11.68 1.96
C LYS A 17 4.79 12.92 1.09
N ALA A 18 3.64 13.44 0.69
CA ALA A 18 3.50 14.62 -0.14
C ALA A 18 2.22 15.38 0.23
N SER A 19 2.22 16.69 0.00
CA SER A 19 1.05 17.57 0.17
C SER A 19 0.77 18.43 -1.06
N ASP A 20 1.60 18.31 -2.08
CA ASP A 20 1.65 19.13 -3.28
C ASP A 20 1.28 18.37 -4.56
N LEU A 21 1.01 17.07 -4.46
CA LEU A 21 0.70 16.23 -5.61
C LEU A 21 -0.81 16.08 -5.80
N SER A 22 -1.28 16.36 -7.01
CA SER A 22 -2.61 15.97 -7.46
C SER A 22 -2.70 14.46 -7.72
N ASP A 23 -3.91 13.91 -7.68
CA ASP A 23 -4.15 12.49 -8.00
C ASP A 23 -3.61 12.10 -9.39
N SER A 24 -3.74 12.98 -10.39
CA SER A 24 -3.19 12.71 -11.73
C SER A 24 -1.67 12.59 -11.72
N GLU A 25 -0.97 13.42 -10.94
CA GLU A 25 0.48 13.34 -10.82
C GLU A 25 0.89 12.07 -10.10
N VAL A 26 0.20 11.70 -9.02
CA VAL A 26 0.41 10.44 -8.30
C VAL A 26 0.24 9.24 -9.24
N LEU A 27 -0.84 9.19 -10.00
CA LEU A 27 -1.11 8.10 -10.93
C LEU A 27 -0.05 8.01 -12.03
N ASN A 28 0.34 9.14 -12.62
CA ASN A 28 1.41 9.19 -13.62
C ASN A 28 2.76 8.73 -13.05
N LEU A 29 3.10 9.13 -11.82
CA LEU A 29 4.30 8.68 -11.12
C LEU A 29 4.29 7.17 -10.90
N LEU A 30 3.14 6.58 -10.58
CA LEU A 30 2.96 5.12 -10.44
C LEU A 30 2.97 4.39 -11.80
N GLY A 31 3.02 5.11 -12.92
CA GLY A 31 3.01 4.55 -14.28
C GLY A 31 1.61 4.32 -14.86
N ILE A 32 0.57 4.83 -14.20
CA ILE A 32 -0.82 4.68 -14.59
C ILE A 32 -1.24 5.88 -15.45
N LYS A 33 -1.23 5.70 -16.77
CA LYS A 33 -1.48 6.78 -17.73
C LYS A 33 -2.95 6.94 -18.16
N LYS A 34 -3.73 5.87 -18.02
CA LYS A 34 -5.14 5.85 -18.40
C LYS A 34 -5.96 5.53 -17.17
N PHE A 35 -6.73 6.50 -16.72
CA PHE A 35 -7.57 6.37 -15.54
C PHE A 35 -8.84 7.21 -15.66
N GLU A 36 -9.86 6.79 -14.94
CA GLU A 36 -11.16 7.44 -14.86
C GLU A 36 -11.57 7.56 -13.39
N LEU A 37 -11.78 8.78 -12.91
CA LEU A 37 -12.35 9.02 -11.59
C LEU A 37 -13.83 8.65 -11.60
N LEU A 38 -14.25 7.81 -10.66
CA LEU A 38 -15.66 7.53 -10.46
C LEU A 38 -16.34 8.66 -9.70
N ASN A 39 -17.52 9.08 -10.20
CA ASN A 39 -18.33 10.13 -9.59
C ASN A 39 -18.74 9.86 -8.14
N LYS A 40 -18.73 8.60 -7.71
CA LYS A 40 -19.05 8.21 -6.33
C LYS A 40 -18.27 6.97 -5.93
N TYR A 41 -17.75 6.97 -4.71
CA TYR A 41 -17.19 5.79 -4.06
C TYR A 41 -18.22 4.65 -3.99
N GLN A 42 -17.82 3.47 -4.42
CA GLN A 42 -18.65 2.27 -4.41
C GLN A 42 -18.01 1.19 -3.52
N LYS A 43 -18.67 0.87 -2.40
CA LYS A 43 -18.25 -0.22 -1.50
C LYS A 43 -18.17 -1.56 -2.24
N HIS A 44 -19.11 -1.81 -3.15
CA HIS A 44 -19.18 -3.04 -3.96
C HIS A 44 -19.52 -2.67 -5.41
N PRO A 45 -18.53 -2.37 -6.26
CA PRO A 45 -18.79 -2.01 -7.64
C PRO A 45 -19.39 -3.22 -8.37
N LYS A 46 -20.54 -3.10 -9.05
CA LYS A 46 -21.20 -4.24 -9.73
C LYS A 46 -20.34 -4.91 -10.82
N ASN A 47 -19.32 -4.21 -11.33
CA ASN A 47 -18.41 -4.67 -12.39
C ASN A 47 -16.95 -4.82 -11.93
N TRP A 48 -16.71 -4.99 -10.63
CA TRP A 48 -15.37 -5.04 -10.05
C TRP A 48 -14.42 -6.03 -10.74
N GLN A 49 -14.94 -7.19 -11.19
CA GLN A 49 -14.17 -8.23 -11.85
C GLN A 49 -13.66 -7.87 -13.26
N LYS A 50 -14.18 -6.80 -13.88
CA LYS A 50 -13.86 -6.46 -15.28
C LYS A 50 -12.88 -5.29 -15.42
N LYS A 51 -12.61 -4.53 -14.36
CA LYS A 51 -11.77 -3.32 -14.44
C LYS A 51 -10.88 -3.18 -13.20
N ARG A 52 -9.60 -2.91 -13.44
CA ARG A 52 -8.63 -2.61 -12.38
C ARG A 52 -9.09 -1.36 -11.64
N THR A 53 -9.13 -1.43 -10.32
CA THR A 53 -9.65 -0.37 -9.46
C THR A 53 -8.62 -0.03 -8.40
N LEU A 54 -8.41 1.26 -8.14
CA LEU A 54 -7.60 1.73 -7.02
C LEU A 54 -8.32 2.85 -6.29
N PHE A 55 -7.83 3.15 -5.09
CA PHE A 55 -8.43 4.14 -4.22
C PHE A 55 -7.34 5.06 -3.69
N ILE A 56 -7.61 6.36 -3.74
CA ILE A 56 -6.73 7.39 -3.21
C ILE A 56 -7.46 8.12 -2.08
N THR A 57 -6.76 8.37 -0.98
CA THR A 57 -7.18 9.29 0.07
C THR A 57 -5.95 10.00 0.65
N GLU A 58 -6.18 11.00 1.47
CA GLU A 58 -5.12 11.80 2.07
C GLU A 58 -5.34 11.97 3.56
N CYS A 59 -4.28 11.82 4.33
CA CYS A 59 -4.29 12.01 5.77
C CYS A 59 -3.05 12.80 6.20
N LYS A 60 -3.25 14.05 6.62
CA LYS A 60 -2.17 15.01 6.91
C LYS A 60 -1.31 15.26 5.67
N ASN A 61 -0.06 14.79 5.68
CA ASN A 61 0.92 14.96 4.61
C ASN A 61 1.28 13.64 3.93
N TRP A 62 0.37 12.66 4.01
CA TRP A 62 0.51 11.37 3.33
C TRP A 62 -0.65 11.17 2.37
N ILE A 63 -0.29 10.84 1.14
CA ILE A 63 -1.20 10.33 0.10
C ILE A 63 -1.20 8.82 0.21
N HIS A 64 -2.38 8.23 0.30
CA HIS A 64 -2.59 6.81 0.52
C HIS A 64 -3.21 6.21 -0.74
N ILE A 65 -2.53 5.24 -1.34
CA ILE A 65 -3.01 4.51 -2.51
C ILE A 65 -3.23 3.08 -2.09
N MET A 66 -4.45 2.58 -2.32
CA MET A 66 -4.85 1.23 -2.01
C MET A 66 -5.30 0.53 -3.28
N ASP A 67 -4.70 -0.62 -3.54
CA ASP A 67 -5.12 -1.49 -4.64
C ASP A 67 -6.37 -2.28 -4.25
N PHE A 68 -7.12 -2.72 -5.24
CA PHE A 68 -8.24 -3.63 -5.02
C PHE A 68 -7.73 -5.07 -4.83
N MET A 69 -8.64 -5.98 -4.46
CA MET A 69 -8.32 -7.36 -4.04
C MET A 69 -7.58 -8.22 -5.08
N ASP A 70 -7.46 -7.76 -6.33
CA ASP A 70 -6.81 -8.52 -7.41
C ASP A 70 -5.30 -8.21 -7.53
N TYR A 71 -4.73 -7.36 -6.66
CA TYR A 71 -3.28 -7.06 -6.61
C TYR A 71 -2.70 -6.59 -7.97
N ASN A 72 -3.53 -5.96 -8.82
CA ASN A 72 -3.13 -5.58 -10.17
C ASN A 72 -1.94 -4.60 -10.16
N LEU A 73 -1.97 -3.62 -9.26
CA LEU A 73 -0.89 -2.67 -9.08
C LEU A 73 0.31 -3.36 -8.43
N TRP A 74 0.08 -4.20 -7.41
CA TRP A 74 1.14 -4.95 -6.72
C TRP A 74 1.98 -5.82 -7.65
N HIS A 75 1.33 -6.53 -8.57
CA HIS A 75 1.95 -7.43 -9.55
C HIS A 75 2.54 -6.71 -10.76
N ASN A 76 2.40 -5.39 -10.88
CA ASN A 76 3.04 -4.64 -11.95
C ASN A 76 4.55 -4.54 -11.68
N PRO A 77 5.42 -5.15 -12.51
CA PRO A 77 6.87 -5.10 -12.30
C PRO A 77 7.44 -3.67 -12.37
N GLN A 78 6.81 -2.79 -13.15
CA GLN A 78 7.24 -1.41 -13.29
C GLN A 78 6.99 -0.58 -12.02
N LEU A 79 6.07 -1.00 -11.17
CA LEU A 79 5.72 -0.27 -9.96
C LEU A 79 6.93 -0.11 -9.02
N ARG A 80 7.72 -1.17 -8.80
CA ARG A 80 8.87 -1.11 -7.88
C ARG A 80 9.93 -0.13 -8.37
N ILE A 81 10.22 -0.15 -9.67
CA ILE A 81 11.13 0.80 -10.33
C ILE A 81 10.61 2.23 -10.16
N ASN A 82 9.31 2.44 -10.36
CA ASN A 82 8.68 3.75 -10.19
C ASN A 82 8.77 4.24 -8.75
N LEU A 83 8.48 3.38 -7.76
CA LEU A 83 8.58 3.74 -6.33
C LEU A 83 10.02 4.11 -5.96
N GLU A 84 11.02 3.38 -6.44
CA GLU A 84 12.43 3.77 -6.24
C GLU A 84 12.74 5.15 -6.82
N LEU A 85 12.26 5.46 -8.03
CA LEU A 85 12.44 6.77 -8.65
C LEU A 85 11.72 7.90 -7.89
N ILE A 86 10.46 7.69 -7.51
CA ILE A 86 9.66 8.64 -6.71
C ILE A 86 10.35 8.90 -5.37
N SER A 87 10.98 7.86 -4.79
CA SER A 87 11.59 7.96 -3.45
C SER A 87 12.76 8.94 -3.37
N LYS A 88 13.34 9.31 -4.51
CA LYS A 88 14.38 10.36 -4.59
C LYS A 88 13.86 11.74 -4.19
N LYS A 89 12.55 11.97 -4.32
CA LYS A 89 11.90 13.24 -3.97
C LYS A 89 10.99 13.12 -2.74
N TYR A 90 10.37 11.97 -2.51
CA TYR A 90 9.37 11.77 -1.47
C TYR A 90 9.72 10.59 -0.54
N ASP A 91 9.28 10.64 0.73
CA ASP A 91 9.33 9.43 1.57
C ASP A 91 8.22 8.47 1.10
N ILE A 92 8.54 7.18 0.98
CA ILE A 92 7.60 6.15 0.54
C ILE A 92 7.61 4.99 1.52
N PHE A 93 6.43 4.58 1.97
CA PHE A 93 6.20 3.31 2.64
C PHE A 93 5.20 2.52 1.83
N TYR A 94 5.48 1.25 1.54
CA TYR A 94 4.48 0.37 0.92
C TYR A 94 4.55 -1.01 1.56
N CYS A 95 3.41 -1.68 1.62
CA CYS A 95 3.29 -2.98 2.28
C CYS A 95 2.18 -3.82 1.66
N SER A 96 2.37 -5.13 1.65
CA SER A 96 1.34 -6.08 1.25
C SER A 96 1.16 -7.18 2.30
N THR A 97 -0.03 -7.78 2.32
CA THR A 97 -0.35 -8.97 3.10
C THR A 97 -0.94 -10.03 2.18
N GLY A 98 -0.65 -11.30 2.45
CA GLY A 98 -1.25 -12.42 1.74
C GLY A 98 -2.75 -12.53 2.01
N ASP A 99 -3.48 -13.05 1.02
CA ASP A 99 -4.92 -13.30 1.13
C ASP A 99 -5.22 -14.55 1.96
N ASP A 100 -4.54 -15.65 1.62
CA ASP A 100 -4.80 -16.99 2.17
C ASP A 100 -3.69 -17.48 3.09
N ASP A 101 -2.57 -16.77 3.21
CA ASP A 101 -1.46 -17.17 4.07
C ASP A 101 -1.03 -16.04 5.02
N TYR A 102 -0.08 -16.33 5.91
CA TYR A 102 0.48 -15.33 6.83
C TYR A 102 1.68 -14.61 6.21
N SER A 103 1.77 -14.54 4.88
CA SER A 103 2.83 -13.80 4.20
C SER A 103 2.57 -12.30 4.32
N TYR A 104 3.63 -11.54 4.47
CA TYR A 104 3.57 -10.08 4.41
C TYR A 104 4.92 -9.51 4.03
N ASP A 105 4.87 -8.33 3.46
CA ASP A 105 6.06 -7.55 3.21
C ASP A 105 5.81 -6.07 3.44
N PHE A 106 6.91 -5.36 3.68
CA PHE A 106 6.91 -3.92 3.59
C PHE A 106 8.28 -3.41 3.19
N THR A 107 8.27 -2.20 2.64
CA THR A 107 9.48 -1.46 2.29
C THR A 107 9.31 0.01 2.65
N TYR A 108 10.36 0.59 3.22
CA TYR A 108 10.47 2.01 3.51
C TYR A 108 11.67 2.61 2.77
N LEU A 109 11.37 3.57 1.89
CA LEU A 109 12.33 4.33 1.11
C LEU A 109 12.29 5.79 1.57
N LYS A 110 13.47 6.39 1.74
CA LYS A 110 13.62 7.79 2.10
C LYS A 110 14.85 8.38 1.45
N GLU A 111 14.69 9.53 0.80
CA GLU A 111 15.77 10.24 0.10
C GLU A 111 16.45 9.37 -0.97
N GLY A 112 15.67 8.55 -1.68
CA GLY A 112 16.17 7.62 -2.70
C GLY A 112 16.87 6.39 -2.15
N ILE A 113 16.88 6.19 -0.82
CA ILE A 113 17.63 5.12 -0.15
C ILE A 113 16.68 4.14 0.51
N LEU A 114 16.94 2.84 0.33
CA LEU A 114 16.30 1.78 1.09
C LEU A 114 16.69 1.85 2.56
N LYS A 115 15.74 2.19 3.43
CA LYS A 115 15.97 2.25 4.89
C LYS A 115 15.60 0.95 5.59
N ARG A 116 14.51 0.31 5.15
CA ARG A 116 14.03 -0.96 5.70
C ARG A 116 13.25 -1.76 4.64
N LYS A 117 13.51 -3.05 4.55
CA LYS A 117 12.67 -4.02 3.82
C LYS A 117 12.61 -5.33 4.58
N LEU A 118 11.42 -5.89 4.69
CA LEU A 118 11.18 -7.23 5.24
C LEU A 118 10.20 -7.94 4.31
N ILE A 119 10.54 -9.17 3.90
CA ILE A 119 9.63 -10.08 3.19
C ILE A 119 9.54 -11.37 3.99
N VAL A 120 8.34 -11.71 4.42
CA VAL A 120 8.00 -12.96 5.10
C VAL A 120 7.04 -13.73 4.21
N GLU A 121 7.40 -14.96 3.86
CA GLU A 121 6.51 -15.91 3.18
C GLU A 121 6.05 -16.99 4.15
N TYR A 122 4.87 -17.57 3.92
CA TYR A 122 4.34 -18.68 4.70
C TYR A 122 3.93 -19.87 3.81
N PRO A 123 4.88 -20.48 3.07
CA PRO A 123 4.55 -21.42 2.01
C PRO A 123 3.90 -22.70 2.56
N ASN A 124 2.79 -23.10 1.96
CA ASN A 124 2.05 -24.34 2.28
C ASN A 124 1.69 -24.49 3.76
N TYR A 125 1.56 -23.38 4.48
CA TYR A 125 1.30 -23.33 5.90
C TYR A 125 2.36 -24.00 6.82
N LYS A 126 3.58 -24.22 6.34
CA LYS A 126 4.61 -25.00 7.04
C LYS A 126 5.50 -24.18 7.99
N GLY A 127 5.27 -22.89 8.09
CA GLY A 127 6.06 -21.97 8.91
C GLY A 127 6.56 -20.77 8.11
N PRO A 128 6.94 -19.67 8.79
CA PRO A 128 7.42 -18.48 8.12
C PRO A 128 8.82 -18.68 7.57
N ILE A 129 9.07 -18.10 6.41
CA ILE A 129 10.38 -17.98 5.79
C ILE A 129 10.67 -16.50 5.58
N ILE A 130 11.76 -16.01 6.15
CA ILE A 130 12.25 -14.66 5.87
C ILE A 130 13.01 -14.72 4.54
N LYS A 131 12.45 -14.11 3.50
CA LYS A 131 13.09 -14.01 2.19
C LYS A 131 14.09 -12.86 2.12
N GLU A 132 13.71 -11.71 2.68
CA GLU A 132 14.54 -10.53 2.73
C GLU A 132 14.40 -9.84 4.08
N ASN A 133 15.52 -9.34 4.62
CA ASN A 133 15.58 -8.62 5.89
C ASN A 133 16.73 -7.60 5.83
N ILE A 134 16.43 -6.42 5.30
CA ILE A 134 17.43 -5.39 4.96
C ILE A 134 17.18 -4.14 5.80
N GLY A 135 18.25 -3.51 6.29
CA GLY A 135 18.18 -2.25 7.04
C GLY A 135 17.81 -2.43 8.52
N LYS A 136 17.68 -1.32 9.23
CA LYS A 136 17.37 -1.32 10.66
C LYS A 136 15.86 -1.43 10.88
N ARG A 137 15.47 -2.22 11.88
CA ARG A 137 14.09 -2.35 12.36
C ARG A 137 13.46 -0.96 12.57
N LEU A 138 12.23 -0.78 12.08
CA LEU A 138 11.47 0.45 12.30
C LEU A 138 10.78 0.44 13.67
N LEU A 139 10.41 1.62 14.15
CA LEU A 139 9.48 1.70 15.28
C LEU A 139 8.16 1.02 14.90
N GLY A 140 7.56 0.30 15.84
CA GLY A 140 6.32 -0.45 15.62
C GLY A 140 6.49 -1.80 14.93
N GLU A 141 7.69 -2.15 14.46
CA GLU A 141 7.99 -3.49 13.95
C GLU A 141 8.23 -4.46 15.12
N SER A 142 7.57 -5.61 15.08
CA SER A 142 7.67 -6.66 16.10
C SER A 142 9.07 -7.27 16.17
N GLU A 143 9.47 -7.69 17.37
CA GLU A 143 10.77 -8.35 17.56
C GLU A 143 10.83 -9.75 16.94
N LYS A 144 9.67 -10.40 16.86
CA LYS A 144 9.45 -11.73 16.30
C LYS A 144 8.54 -11.64 15.09
N ILE A 145 8.64 -12.64 14.22
CA ILE A 145 7.72 -12.79 13.10
C ILE A 145 6.29 -12.95 13.63
N VAL A 146 5.39 -12.14 13.08
CA VAL A 146 3.97 -12.18 13.42
C VAL A 146 3.31 -13.22 12.52
N LEU A 147 2.66 -14.20 13.14
CA LEU A 147 1.84 -15.21 12.48
C LEU A 147 0.41 -14.98 12.96
N LYS A 148 -0.48 -14.63 12.04
CA LYS A 148 -1.83 -14.09 12.30
C LYS A 148 -1.77 -12.62 12.72
N ASP A 149 -2.58 -11.79 12.07
CA ASP A 149 -2.59 -10.32 12.20
C ASP A 149 -1.42 -9.61 11.50
N GLU A 150 -0.89 -10.19 10.42
CA GLU A 150 0.12 -9.57 9.56
C GLU A 150 -0.29 -8.18 9.06
N ARG A 151 -1.59 -7.96 8.80
CA ARG A 151 -2.12 -6.61 8.53
C ARG A 151 -1.91 -5.65 9.70
N LYS A 152 -2.16 -6.09 10.93
CA LYS A 152 -1.96 -5.25 12.12
C LYS A 152 -0.48 -4.92 12.29
N GLU A 153 0.42 -5.85 11.99
CA GLU A 153 1.86 -5.62 12.00
C GLU A 153 2.26 -4.50 11.04
N VAL A 154 1.97 -4.63 9.74
CA VAL A 154 2.39 -3.63 8.74
C VAL A 154 1.74 -2.26 8.96
N LEU A 155 0.48 -2.22 9.43
CA LEU A 155 -0.20 -0.96 9.75
C LEU A 155 0.29 -0.33 11.06
N SER A 156 0.78 -1.11 12.02
CA SER A 156 1.40 -0.58 13.24
C SER A 156 2.73 0.10 12.93
N ILE A 157 3.52 -0.49 12.03
CA ILE A 157 4.74 0.12 11.48
C ILE A 157 4.40 1.43 10.78
N ALA A 158 3.40 1.42 9.88
CA ALA A 158 2.95 2.63 9.19
C ALA A 158 2.59 3.76 10.17
N LYS A 159 1.80 3.46 11.20
CA LYS A 159 1.44 4.43 12.25
C LYS A 159 2.65 4.95 13.00
N ALA A 160 3.59 4.09 13.35
CA ALA A 160 4.78 4.45 14.11
C ALA A 160 5.76 5.36 13.32
N ILE A 161 5.76 5.27 11.98
CA ILE A 161 6.49 6.22 11.12
C ILE A 161 5.70 7.49 10.80
N GLY A 162 4.50 7.65 11.39
CA GLY A 162 3.70 8.87 11.33
C GLY A 162 2.57 8.88 10.30
N ILE A 163 2.25 7.74 9.68
CA ILE A 163 1.12 7.62 8.73
C ILE A 163 -0.18 7.56 9.53
N ASN A 164 -1.10 8.49 9.26
CA ASN A 164 -2.40 8.53 9.94
C ASN A 164 -3.46 7.76 9.13
N LEU A 165 -3.92 6.61 9.64
CA LEU A 165 -4.86 5.74 8.94
C LEU A 165 -6.35 6.04 9.19
N ASN A 166 -6.69 7.21 9.75
CA ASN A 166 -8.08 7.60 10.00
C ASN A 166 -8.78 8.09 8.72
N HIS A 167 -9.14 7.16 7.84
CA HIS A 167 -9.77 7.43 6.56
C HIS A 167 -11.25 7.80 6.74
N GLU A 168 -11.67 8.85 6.04
CA GLU A 168 -13.08 9.25 5.94
C GLU A 168 -13.65 8.82 4.59
N GLU A 169 -14.82 8.17 4.58
CA GLU A 169 -15.44 7.65 3.36
C GLU A 169 -15.66 8.74 2.31
N SER A 170 -16.02 9.95 2.73
CA SER A 170 -16.23 11.12 1.87
C SER A 170 -14.97 11.63 1.18
N LYS A 171 -13.78 11.28 1.67
CA LYS A 171 -12.48 11.70 1.11
C LYS A 171 -11.88 10.67 0.16
N ILE A 172 -12.44 9.46 0.11
CA ILE A 172 -11.96 8.38 -0.74
C ILE A 172 -12.34 8.68 -2.20
N ARG A 173 -11.32 8.76 -3.05
CA ARG A 173 -11.46 8.91 -4.49
C ARG A 173 -11.14 7.57 -5.14
N GLN A 174 -12.05 7.11 -5.98
CA GLN A 174 -11.98 5.77 -6.58
C GLN A 174 -11.74 5.90 -8.08
N TYR A 175 -10.73 5.19 -8.57
CA TYR A 175 -10.32 5.23 -9.96
C TYR A 175 -10.44 3.87 -10.61
N LEU A 176 -10.92 3.85 -11.85
CA LEU A 176 -10.70 2.75 -12.78
C LEU A 176 -9.45 3.05 -13.59
N TYR A 177 -8.64 2.03 -13.93
CA TYR A 177 -7.40 2.26 -14.67
C TYR A 177 -6.98 1.11 -15.59
N GLU A 178 -6.04 1.42 -16.49
CA GLU A 178 -5.31 0.46 -17.34
C GLU A 178 -3.80 0.56 -17.02
N LEU A 179 -3.09 -0.57 -17.08
CA LEU A 179 -1.62 -0.69 -17.00
C LEU A 179 -1.10 -1.13 -18.34
#